data_AF-A0A232FGK6-F1
#
_entry.id   AF-A0A232FGK6-F1
#
_cell.length_a   1.000
_cell.length_b   1.000
_cell.length_c   1.000
_cell.angle_alpha   90.00
_cell.angle_beta   90.00
_cell.angle_gamma   90.00
#
_symmetry.space_group_name_H-M   'P 1'
#
loop_
_entity.id
_entity.type
_entity.pdbx_description
1 polymer ?
#
loop_
_entity_poly.entity_id
_entity_poly.type
_entity_poly.pdbx_seq_one_letter_code
_entity_poly.pdbx_strand_id
1 'polypeptide(L)'
;MIKTSVLSSLENKVEKKTKEIVRGLSDLDSPLVFNANNRASNPTCTNSPIRLTNYLELKSMLKRMSNKTLTGLDEIPNVVIKKLTFAVIKNYVIIFNNALNLGYYPEIWKTAKLIVIKKKKK
;
A
#
# COMPACT_ATOMS: atom_id res chain seq x y z
N MET A 1 -14.65 28.00 -17.42
CA MET A 1 -13.20 28.31 -17.46
C MET A 1 -12.40 27.86 -16.22
N ILE A 2 -13.01 27.30 -15.17
CA ILE A 2 -12.32 26.97 -13.88
C ILE A 2 -11.65 25.59 -13.87
N LYS A 3 -12.03 24.66 -14.76
CA LYS A 3 -11.57 23.25 -14.72
C LYS A 3 -10.07 23.07 -15.02
N THR A 4 -9.46 23.92 -15.85
CA THR A 4 -8.07 23.78 -16.28
C THR A 4 -7.05 24.15 -15.21
N SER A 5 -7.35 25.13 -14.35
CA SER A 5 -6.44 25.55 -13.28
C SER A 5 -6.35 24.55 -12.12
N VAL A 6 -7.44 23.83 -11.83
CA VAL A 6 -7.46 22.82 -10.76
C VAL A 6 -6.74 21.55 -11.22
N LEU A 7 -6.92 21.15 -12.49
CA LEU A 7 -6.23 20.03 -13.09
C LEU A 7 -4.72 20.22 -13.11
N SER A 8 -4.23 21.39 -13.56
CA SER A 8 -2.79 21.67 -13.57
C SER A 8 -2.17 21.71 -12.17
N SER A 9 -2.91 22.20 -11.17
CA SER A 9 -2.48 22.18 -9.77
C SER A 9 -2.35 20.76 -9.22
N LEU A 10 -3.29 19.87 -9.58
CA LEU A 10 -3.23 18.44 -9.23
C LEU A 10 -2.05 17.74 -9.89
N GLU A 11 -1.84 17.96 -11.19
CA GLU A 11 -0.74 17.38 -11.97
C GLU A 11 0.62 17.77 -11.38
N ASN A 12 0.82 19.05 -11.05
CA ASN A 12 2.03 19.53 -10.39
C ASN A 12 2.26 18.88 -9.02
N LYS A 13 1.19 18.66 -8.25
CA LYS A 13 1.26 18.03 -6.93
C LYS A 13 1.59 16.54 -7.04
N VAL A 14 1.03 15.85 -8.04
CA VAL A 14 1.37 14.46 -8.36
C VAL A 14 2.83 14.38 -8.77
N GLU A 15 3.29 15.24 -9.69
CA GLU A 15 4.66 15.22 -10.20
C GLU A 15 5.69 15.49 -9.10
N LYS A 16 5.44 16.48 -8.22
CA LYS A 16 6.29 16.75 -7.06
C LYS A 16 6.41 15.52 -6.16
N LYS A 17 5.28 14.87 -5.85
CA LYS A 17 5.25 13.69 -4.99
C LYS A 17 5.95 12.49 -5.64
N THR A 18 5.83 12.35 -6.97
CA THR A 18 6.57 11.36 -7.75
C THR A 18 8.08 11.59 -7.66
N LYS A 19 8.55 12.84 -7.81
CA LYS A 19 9.99 13.17 -7.69
C LYS A 19 10.53 12.89 -6.28
N GLU A 20 9.77 13.23 -5.24
CA GLU A 20 10.13 12.91 -3.85
C GLU A 20 10.25 11.40 -3.62
N ILE A 21 9.33 10.63 -4.19
CA ILE A 21 9.39 9.16 -4.16
C ILE A 21 10.63 8.67 -4.91
N VAL A 22 10.84 9.07 -6.16
CA VAL A 22 11.98 8.62 -6.99
C VAL A 22 13.32 8.90 -6.31
N ARG A 23 13.48 10.07 -5.70
CA ARG A 23 14.69 10.40 -4.92
C ARG A 23 14.84 9.51 -3.68
N GLY A 24 13.75 9.21 -2.97
CA GLY A 24 13.80 8.26 -1.86
C GLY A 24 14.11 6.83 -2.30
N LEU A 25 13.84 6.49 -3.57
CA LEU A 25 14.10 5.16 -4.14
C LEU A 25 15.54 4.99 -4.66
N SER A 26 16.23 6.06 -5.07
CA SER A 26 17.63 5.97 -5.55
C SER A 26 18.61 5.59 -4.45
N ASP A 27 18.25 5.83 -3.19
CA ASP A 27 19.11 5.63 -2.02
C ASP A 27 18.92 4.23 -1.40
N LEU A 28 18.10 3.38 -2.01
CA LEU A 28 17.71 2.07 -1.50
C LEU A 28 18.28 0.94 -2.37
N ASP A 29 19.10 0.09 -1.78
CA ASP A 29 19.56 -1.14 -2.45
C ASP A 29 18.41 -2.14 -2.52
N SER A 30 17.84 -2.26 -3.72
CA SER A 30 16.79 -3.23 -4.02
C SER A 30 17.41 -4.64 -4.18
N PRO A 31 17.12 -5.60 -3.28
CA PRO A 31 17.67 -6.95 -3.33
C PRO A 31 17.09 -7.79 -4.48
N LEU A 32 15.95 -7.39 -5.07
CA LEU A 32 15.36 -8.05 -6.24
C LEU A 32 15.09 -7.06 -7.38
N VAL A 33 15.24 -7.56 -8.61
CA VAL A 33 14.85 -6.82 -9.83
C VAL A 33 13.55 -7.41 -10.36
N PHE A 34 12.48 -6.61 -10.37
CA PHE A 34 11.23 -6.99 -11.04
C PHE A 34 11.36 -6.76 -12.55
N ASN A 35 10.95 -7.75 -13.34
CA ASN A 35 10.99 -7.69 -14.80
C ASN A 35 9.77 -8.41 -15.42
N ALA A 36 9.74 -8.55 -16.75
CA ALA A 36 8.62 -9.19 -17.44
C ALA A 36 8.35 -10.64 -16.98
N ASN A 37 9.41 -11.36 -16.57
CA ASN A 37 9.40 -12.76 -16.14
C ASN A 37 9.28 -12.93 -14.60
N ASN A 38 9.62 -11.90 -13.82
CA ASN A 38 9.46 -11.83 -12.37
C ASN A 38 8.65 -10.58 -12.00
N ARG A 39 7.33 -10.65 -12.19
CA ARG A 39 6.45 -9.49 -11.98
C ARG A 39 6.16 -9.30 -10.49
N ALA A 40 6.19 -8.07 -10.01
CA ALA A 40 5.78 -7.72 -8.65
C ALA A 40 4.34 -8.18 -8.30
N SER A 41 3.46 -8.37 -9.29
CA SER A 41 2.10 -8.88 -9.04
C SER A 41 2.02 -10.39 -8.78
N ASN A 42 3.03 -11.14 -9.21
CA ASN A 42 3.11 -12.59 -9.05
C ASN A 42 4.58 -13.01 -9.09
N PRO A 43 5.34 -12.71 -8.02
CA PRO A 43 6.78 -12.90 -8.02
C PRO A 43 7.11 -14.39 -7.97
N THR A 44 7.94 -14.84 -8.90
CA THR A 44 8.42 -16.22 -8.99
C THR A 44 9.58 -16.36 -8.00
N CYS A 45 9.26 -16.49 -6.71
CA CYS A 45 10.27 -16.54 -5.66
C CYS A 45 10.85 -17.94 -5.56
N THR A 46 12.10 -18.16 -5.93
CA THR A 46 12.79 -19.43 -5.59
C THR A 46 13.98 -19.25 -4.64
N ASN A 47 14.71 -18.12 -4.66
CA ASN A 47 15.92 -17.95 -3.83
C ASN A 47 16.10 -16.53 -3.20
N SER A 48 15.01 -15.85 -2.80
CA SER A 48 15.10 -14.53 -2.14
C SER A 48 15.13 -14.66 -0.61
N PRO A 49 15.92 -13.85 0.12
CA PRO A 49 15.82 -13.75 1.59
C PRO A 49 14.50 -13.10 2.04
N ILE A 50 13.86 -12.33 1.17
CA ILE A 50 12.60 -11.62 1.45
C ILE A 50 11.43 -12.40 0.86
N ARG A 51 10.49 -12.78 1.72
CA ARG A 51 9.22 -13.41 1.33
C ARG A 51 8.25 -12.35 0.81
N LEU A 52 7.99 -12.38 -0.48
CA LEU A 52 6.98 -11.55 -1.13
C LEU A 52 5.58 -12.16 -1.00
N THR A 53 4.54 -11.35 -1.19
CA THR A 53 3.14 -11.79 -1.17
C THR A 53 2.60 -12.05 -2.58
N ASN A 54 1.51 -12.79 -2.67
CA ASN A 54 0.72 -12.94 -3.90
C ASN A 54 -0.75 -12.53 -3.69
N TYR A 55 -1.53 -12.53 -4.77
CA TYR A 55 -2.95 -12.18 -4.73
C TYR A 55 -3.79 -13.06 -3.81
N LEU A 56 -3.56 -14.38 -3.82
CA LEU A 56 -4.36 -15.32 -3.01
C LEU A 56 -4.10 -15.11 -1.52
N GLU A 57 -2.84 -14.93 -1.15
CA GLU A 57 -2.42 -14.64 0.22
C GLU A 57 -3.03 -13.31 0.69
N LEU A 58 -2.84 -12.24 -0.09
CA LEU A 58 -3.38 -10.92 0.25
C LEU A 58 -4.91 -10.94 0.35
N LYS A 59 -5.61 -11.53 -0.62
CA LYS A 59 -7.08 -11.67 -0.58
C LYS A 59 -7.54 -12.39 0.68
N SER A 60 -6.83 -13.44 1.07
CA SER A 60 -7.15 -14.22 2.27
C SER A 60 -6.93 -13.39 3.54
N MET A 61 -5.85 -12.61 3.59
CA MET A 61 -5.60 -11.66 4.69
C MET A 61 -6.71 -10.62 4.81
N LEU A 62 -7.09 -9.97 3.70
CA LEU A 62 -8.14 -8.95 3.70
C LEU A 62 -9.49 -9.52 4.20
N LYS A 63 -9.84 -10.75 3.80
CA LYS A 63 -11.07 -11.42 4.26
C LYS A 63 -11.09 -11.68 5.77
N ARG A 64 -9.94 -11.97 6.38
CA ARG A 64 -9.80 -12.26 7.82
C ARG A 64 -9.87 -11.02 8.71
N MET A 65 -9.75 -9.81 8.17
CA MET A 65 -9.82 -8.56 8.96
C MET A 65 -11.14 -8.48 9.74
N SER A 66 -11.15 -7.92 10.95
CA SER A 66 -12.42 -7.74 11.69
C SER A 66 -13.24 -6.60 11.08
N ASN A 67 -14.57 -6.77 11.03
CA ASN A 67 -15.48 -5.72 10.56
C ASN A 67 -15.72 -4.64 11.63
N LYS A 68 -15.45 -4.95 12.90
CA LYS A 68 -15.80 -4.11 14.06
C LYS A 68 -14.66 -3.20 14.52
N THR A 69 -13.55 -3.17 13.77
CA THR A 69 -12.42 -2.29 14.08
C THR A 69 -12.69 -0.88 13.58
N LEU A 70 -12.16 0.09 14.32
CA LEU A 70 -12.16 1.49 13.92
C LEU A 70 -11.39 1.65 12.61
N THR A 71 -11.79 2.65 11.84
CA THR A 71 -11.13 3.00 10.58
C THR A 71 -9.75 3.62 10.84
N GLY A 72 -8.87 3.52 9.84
CA GLY A 72 -7.57 4.16 9.88
C GLY A 72 -7.67 5.68 9.73
N LEU A 73 -6.53 6.34 9.47
CA LEU A 73 -6.47 7.77 9.19
C LEU A 73 -7.18 8.15 7.87
N ASP A 74 -7.39 7.18 6.99
CA ASP A 74 -8.10 7.32 5.71
C ASP A 74 -9.62 7.22 5.84
N GLU A 75 -10.12 6.90 7.04
CA GLU A 75 -11.53 6.67 7.34
C GLU A 75 -12.18 5.54 6.51
N ILE A 76 -11.39 4.67 5.88
CA ILE A 76 -11.90 3.56 5.06
C ILE A 76 -12.25 2.36 5.96
N PRO A 77 -13.52 1.90 6.00
CA PRO A 77 -13.88 0.72 6.77
C PRO A 77 -13.38 -0.58 6.16
N ASN A 78 -13.02 -1.54 7.03
CA ASN A 78 -12.62 -2.89 6.60
C ASN A 78 -13.67 -3.60 5.74
N VAL A 79 -14.95 -3.28 5.92
CA VAL A 79 -16.04 -3.82 5.08
C VAL A 79 -15.88 -3.41 3.61
N VAL A 80 -15.37 -2.20 3.34
CA VAL A 80 -15.09 -1.72 1.98
C VAL A 80 -13.87 -2.44 1.42
N ILE A 81 -12.79 -2.57 2.21
CA ILE A 81 -11.56 -3.25 1.82
C ILE A 81 -11.82 -4.72 1.43
N LYS A 82 -12.72 -5.39 2.14
CA LYS A 82 -13.13 -6.78 1.84
C LYS A 82 -13.89 -6.94 0.53
N LYS A 83 -14.54 -5.87 0.05
CA LYS A 83 -15.34 -5.84 -1.18
C LYS A 83 -14.54 -5.36 -2.40
N LEU A 84 -13.24 -5.13 -2.26
CA LEU A 84 -12.38 -4.70 -3.36
C LEU A 84 -12.37 -5.71 -4.51
N THR A 85 -12.32 -5.18 -5.73
CA THR A 85 -12.25 -5.99 -6.94
C THR A 85 -10.87 -6.62 -7.11
N PHE A 86 -10.80 -7.65 -7.96
CA PHE A 86 -9.54 -8.32 -8.31
C PHE A 86 -8.45 -7.32 -8.75
N ALA A 87 -8.81 -6.38 -9.63
CA ALA A 87 -7.87 -5.40 -10.18
C ALA A 87 -7.26 -4.53 -9.08
N VAL A 88 -8.06 -4.09 -8.11
CA VAL A 88 -7.58 -3.25 -7.02
C VAL A 88 -6.67 -4.04 -6.08
N ILE A 89 -7.03 -5.28 -5.73
CA ILE A 89 -6.18 -6.13 -4.88
C ILE A 89 -4.83 -6.39 -5.57
N LYS A 90 -4.83 -6.60 -6.89
CA LYS A 90 -3.59 -6.77 -7.66
C LYS A 90 -2.68 -5.54 -7.59
N ASN A 91 -3.25 -4.34 -7.61
CA ASN A 91 -2.48 -3.11 -7.42
C ASN A 91 -1.85 -3.05 -6.03
N TYR A 92 -2.57 -3.45 -4.98
CA TYR A 92 -2.00 -3.56 -3.64
C TYR A 92 -0.84 -4.57 -3.56
N VAL A 93 -0.97 -5.74 -4.20
CA VAL A 93 0.14 -6.72 -4.26
C VAL A 93 1.40 -6.09 -4.87
N ILE A 94 1.24 -5.35 -5.96
CA ILE A 94 2.37 -4.65 -6.61
C ILE A 94 2.99 -3.65 -5.64
N ILE A 95 2.19 -2.79 -5.01
CA ILE A 95 2.68 -1.78 -4.07
C ILE A 95 3.43 -2.43 -2.90
N PHE A 96 2.83 -3.46 -2.27
CA PHE A 96 3.44 -4.14 -1.12
C PHE A 96 4.73 -4.85 -1.49
N ASN A 97 4.77 -5.55 -2.62
CA ASN A 97 5.99 -6.23 -3.03
C ASN A 97 7.11 -5.25 -3.40
N ASN A 98 6.79 -4.11 -3.99
CA ASN A 98 7.78 -3.05 -4.20
C ASN A 98 8.25 -2.44 -2.89
N ALA A 99 7.34 -2.14 -1.94
CA ALA A 99 7.70 -1.61 -0.63
C ALA A 99 8.60 -2.58 0.16
N LEU A 100 8.26 -3.88 0.17
CA LEU A 100 9.05 -4.93 0.80
C LEU A 100 10.43 -5.07 0.17
N ASN A 101 10.49 -5.02 -1.16
CA ASN A 101 11.74 -5.10 -1.91
C ASN A 101 12.65 -3.91 -1.59
N LEU A 102 12.12 -2.69 -1.62
CA LEU A 102 12.87 -1.47 -1.38
C LEU A 102 13.19 -1.23 0.11
N GLY A 103 12.58 -1.99 1.03
CA GLY A 103 12.64 -1.70 2.45
C GLY A 103 12.00 -0.36 2.84
N TYR A 104 11.20 0.23 1.96
CA TYR A 104 10.59 1.55 2.15
C TYR A 104 9.10 1.44 2.46
N TYR A 105 8.69 2.14 3.51
CA TYR A 105 7.29 2.28 3.89
C TYR A 105 6.93 3.76 3.99
N PRO A 106 5.80 4.20 3.39
CA PRO A 106 5.31 5.56 3.55
C PRO A 106 5.16 5.95 5.02
N GLU A 107 5.52 7.18 5.37
CA GLU A 107 5.46 7.66 6.76
C GLU A 107 4.03 7.60 7.34
N ILE A 108 3.03 7.87 6.49
CA ILE A 108 1.63 7.78 6.87
C ILE A 108 1.21 6.36 7.31
N TRP A 109 1.90 5.30 6.84
CA TRP A 109 1.62 3.92 7.28
C TRP A 109 2.19 3.62 8.67
N LYS A 110 3.16 4.42 9.14
CA LYS A 110 3.75 4.32 10.48
C LYS A 110 2.96 5.13 11.51
N THR A 111 1.98 5.91 11.06
CA THR A 111 1.17 6.78 11.91
C THR A 111 -0.10 6.06 12.35
N ALA A 112 -0.45 6.13 13.63
CA ALA A 112 -1.66 5.51 14.20
C ALA A 112 -2.53 6.52 14.95
N LYS A 113 -3.85 6.31 14.93
CA LYS A 113 -4.81 7.11 15.71
C LYS A 113 -4.97 6.54 17.11
N LEU A 114 -4.62 7.32 18.13
CA LEU A 114 -4.84 6.94 19.53
C LEU A 114 -6.28 7.22 19.95
N ILE A 115 -7.02 6.18 20.33
CA ILE A 115 -8.38 6.28 20.86
C ILE A 115 -8.42 5.61 22.23
N VAL A 116 -8.62 6.42 23.27
CA VAL A 116 -8.68 5.93 24.65
C VAL A 116 -10.08 5.40 24.93
N ILE A 117 -10.19 4.09 25.21
CA ILE A 117 -11.46 3.45 25.58
C ILE A 117 -11.50 3.29 27.10
N LYS A 118 -12.45 3.96 27.76
CA LYS A 118 -12.66 3.83 29.19
C LYS A 118 -13.17 2.42 29.52
N LYS A 119 -12.41 1.66 30.32
CA LYS A 119 -12.83 0.34 30.82
C LYS A 119 -14.12 0.49 31.64
N LYS A 120 -15.10 -0.39 31.41
CA LYS A 120 -16.34 -0.43 32.20
C LYS A 120 -15.98 -0.69 33.67
N LYS A 121 -16.51 0.10 34.61
CA LYS A 121 -16.43 -0.20 36.05
C LYS A 121 -17.24 -1.48 36.31
N LYS A 122 -16.71 -2.37 37.16
CA LYS A 122 -17.44 -3.55 37.64
C LYS A 122 -18.68 -3.12 38.41
#